data_AF-A0A8R7TBU0-F1
#
_entry.id   AF-A0A8R7TBU0-F1
#
_cell.length_a   1.000
_cell.length_b   1.000
_cell.length_c   1.000
_cell.angle_alpha   90.00
_cell.angle_beta   90.00
_cell.angle_gamma   90.00
#
_symmetry.space_group_name_H-M   'P 1'
#
loop_
_entity.id
_entity.type
_entity.pdbx_description
1 polymer ?
#
loop_
_entity_poly.entity_id
_entity_poly.type
_entity_poly.pdbx_seq_one_letter_code
_entity_poly.pdbx_strand_id
1 'polypeptide(L)'
;AKKLSLNGSPDQVIWKLSKGGFTTKSVYEWLEKDLLGPNYKLIWKAKIPLKIKIFLWQLFQNAIPTRDNLCKRNWPGNPTCSFCHNIETADHLFFGCVF
;
A
#
# COMPACT_ATOMS: atom_id res chain seq x y z
N ALA A 1 36.63 -0.92 -2.00
CA ALA A 1 36.55 -0.65 -0.55
C ALA A 1 36.70 0.85 -0.30
N LYS A 2 35.85 1.47 0.54
CA LYS A 2 35.95 2.90 0.86
C LYS A 2 37.17 3.11 1.76
N LYS A 3 38.17 3.88 1.30
CA LYS A 3 39.39 4.18 2.08
C LYS A 3 39.01 5.16 3.20
N LEU A 4 39.02 4.69 4.44
CA LEU A 4 38.78 5.52 5.62
C LEU A 4 40.11 6.11 6.09
N SER A 5 40.19 7.44 6.17
CA SER A 5 41.32 8.14 6.77
C SER A 5 40.97 8.43 8.22
N LEU A 6 41.73 7.87 9.14
CA LEU A 6 41.54 8.02 10.58
C LEU A 6 42.37 9.22 11.08
N ASN A 7 41.83 9.96 12.05
CA ASN A 7 42.50 11.05 12.74
C ASN A 7 42.49 10.78 14.26
N GLY A 8 43.20 11.59 15.04
CA GLY A 8 43.26 11.45 16.50
C GLY A 8 42.09 12.09 17.27
N SER A 9 41.04 12.56 16.59
CA SER A 9 39.89 13.16 17.27
C SER A 9 38.98 12.07 17.85
N PRO A 10 38.28 12.33 18.97
CA PRO A 10 37.32 11.39 19.52
C PRO A 10 36.18 11.10 18.53
N ASP A 11 35.72 9.85 18.53
CA ASP A 11 34.63 9.40 17.66
C ASP A 11 33.34 10.18 17.90
N GLN A 12 32.63 10.47 16.81
CA GLN A 12 31.35 11.16 16.85
C GLN A 12 30.23 10.27 16.32
N VAL A 13 29.16 10.13 17.10
CA VAL A 13 27.93 9.48 16.65
C VAL A 13 27.16 10.45 15.76
N ILE A 14 27.10 10.15 14.45
CA ILE A 14 26.42 10.97 13.46
C ILE A 14 25.12 10.31 13.03
N TRP A 15 24.01 11.01 13.25
CA TRP A 15 22.74 10.64 12.68
C TRP A 15 22.66 11.02 11.20
N LYS A 16 22.71 10.03 10.30
CA LYS A 16 22.74 10.26 8.85
C LYS A 16 21.37 10.53 8.22
N LEU A 17 20.28 10.26 8.94
CA LEU A 17 18.93 10.32 8.36
C LEU A 17 18.29 11.71 8.41
N SER A 18 18.78 12.63 9.24
CA SER A 18 18.29 14.01 9.26
C SER A 18 19.36 15.02 9.71
N LYS A 19 19.25 16.27 9.27
CA LYS A 19 20.08 17.37 9.75
C LYS A 19 19.59 17.80 11.13
N GLY A 20 20.47 17.77 12.14
CA GLY A 20 20.14 18.18 13.52
C GLY A 20 20.11 17.06 14.55
N GLY A 21 20.58 15.85 14.21
CA GLY A 21 20.66 14.73 15.14
C GLY A 21 19.49 13.75 15.02
N PHE A 22 19.41 12.84 15.99
CA PHE A 22 18.38 11.80 16.00
C PHE A 22 16.98 12.40 16.15
N THR A 23 16.05 11.97 15.31
CA THR A 23 14.62 12.22 15.52
C THR A 23 13.84 10.95 15.22
N THR A 24 12.84 10.64 16.06
CA THR A 24 11.93 9.53 15.85
C THR A 24 11.29 9.58 14.45
N LYS A 25 10.90 10.78 13.99
CA LYS A 25 10.37 11.00 12.64
C LYS A 25 11.31 10.49 11.54
N SER A 26 12.58 10.85 11.58
CA SER A 26 13.54 10.43 10.54
C SER A 26 13.81 8.92 10.52
N VAL A 27 13.63 8.24 11.65
CA VAL A 27 13.68 6.76 11.72
C VAL A 27 12.50 6.18 10.96
N TYR A 28 11.28 6.61 11.29
CA TYR A 28 10.06 6.11 10.64
C TYR A 28 10.05 6.41 9.15
N GLU A 29 10.44 7.63 8.73
CA GLU A 29 10.56 7.97 7.30
C GLU A 29 11.55 7.07 6.56
N TRP A 30 12.63 6.62 7.21
CA TRP A 30 13.59 5.70 6.62
C TRP A 30 13.08 4.25 6.61
N LEU A 31 12.49 3.78 7.71
CA LEU A 31 11.90 2.43 7.81
C LEU A 31 10.74 2.25 6.83
N GLU A 32 9.92 3.28 6.64
CA GLU A 32 8.75 3.25 5.75
C GLU A 32 9.10 3.56 4.30
N LYS A 33 10.35 3.95 4.00
CA LYS A 33 10.78 4.34 2.65
C LYS A 33 10.60 3.22 1.61
N ASP A 34 10.85 1.98 2.01
CA ASP A 34 10.67 0.81 1.16
C ASP A 34 9.30 0.14 1.38
N LEU A 35 8.53 0.62 2.37
CA LEU A 35 7.12 0.27 2.58
C LEU A 35 6.17 1.16 1.78
N LEU A 36 6.66 1.87 0.76
CA LEU A 36 5.84 2.62 -0.17
C LEU A 36 4.97 1.66 -1.01
N GLY A 37 3.97 1.10 -0.35
CA GLY A 37 2.82 0.49 -0.98
C GLY A 37 2.04 1.53 -1.77
N PRO A 38 0.89 1.13 -2.36
CA PRO A 38 0.12 2.02 -3.19
C PRO A 38 -0.27 3.29 -2.44
N ASN A 39 -0.08 4.45 -3.10
CA ASN A 39 -0.34 5.74 -2.48
C ASN A 39 -1.84 6.05 -2.49
N TYR A 40 -2.50 5.84 -1.35
CA TYR A 40 -3.94 6.09 -1.18
C TYR A 40 -4.30 7.56 -0.86
N LYS A 41 -3.36 8.52 -0.97
CA LYS A 41 -3.63 9.94 -0.63
C LYS A 41 -4.81 10.50 -1.41
N LEU A 42 -5.03 10.07 -2.65
CA LEU A 42 -6.17 10.49 -3.46
C LEU A 42 -7.51 10.14 -2.81
N ILE A 43 -7.64 8.91 -2.29
CA ILE A 43 -8.85 8.42 -1.61
C ILE A 43 -9.13 9.26 -0.36
N TRP A 44 -8.11 9.50 0.46
CA TRP A 44 -8.27 10.21 1.72
C TRP A 44 -8.50 11.71 1.55
N LYS A 45 -7.96 12.32 0.49
CA LYS A 45 -8.20 13.73 0.13
C LYS A 45 -9.57 13.98 -0.53
N ALA A 46 -10.23 12.96 -1.07
CA ALA A 46 -11.52 13.12 -1.73
C ALA A 46 -12.59 13.70 -0.77
N LYS A 47 -13.44 14.61 -1.25
CA LYS A 47 -14.55 15.20 -0.50
C LYS A 47 -15.80 14.31 -0.56
N ILE A 48 -15.67 13.07 -0.11
CA ILE A 48 -16.73 12.06 -0.11
C ILE A 48 -16.94 11.49 1.30
N PRO A 49 -18.12 10.90 1.61
CA PRO A 49 -18.38 10.27 2.89
C PRO A 49 -17.34 9.19 3.25
N LEU A 50 -17.01 9.08 4.53
CA LEU A 50 -15.99 8.15 5.04
C LEU A 50 -16.25 6.69 4.62
N LYS A 51 -17.51 6.26 4.62
CA LYS A 51 -17.90 4.90 4.18
C LYS A 51 -17.41 4.59 2.75
N ILE A 52 -17.43 5.57 1.86
CA ILE A 52 -16.99 5.39 0.46
C ILE A 52 -15.47 5.37 0.40
N LYS A 53 -14.77 6.19 1.20
CA LYS A 53 -13.31 6.16 1.31
C LYS A 53 -12.80 4.79 1.75
N ILE A 54 -13.42 4.22 2.79
CA ILE A 54 -13.08 2.89 3.31
C ILE A 54 -13.31 1.84 2.22
N PHE A 55 -14.46 1.88 1.55
CA PHE A 55 -14.77 0.97 0.46
C PHE A 55 -13.73 1.04 -0.68
N LEU A 56 -13.39 2.26 -1.16
CA LEU A 56 -12.37 2.45 -2.18
C LEU A 56 -11.00 1.94 -1.72
N TRP A 57 -10.61 2.23 -0.47
CA TRP A 57 -9.35 1.73 0.07
C TRP A 57 -9.28 0.20 0.12
N GLN A 58 -10.39 -0.47 0.44
CA GLN A 58 -10.49 -1.93 0.36
C GLN A 58 -10.47 -2.44 -1.09
N LEU A 59 -11.14 -1.73 -2.01
CA LEU A 59 -11.15 -2.04 -3.44
C LEU A 59 -9.73 -2.02 -4.02
N PHE A 60 -8.97 -0.94 -3.81
CA PHE A 60 -7.60 -0.80 -4.32
C PHE A 60 -6.61 -1.77 -3.68
N GLN A 61 -6.94 -2.35 -2.52
CA GLN A 61 -6.16 -3.41 -1.89
C GLN A 61 -6.58 -4.82 -2.30
N ASN A 62 -7.51 -4.94 -3.25
CA ASN A 62 -8.12 -6.20 -3.63
C ASN A 62 -8.62 -6.99 -2.40
N ALA A 63 -9.23 -6.29 -1.44
CA ALA A 63 -9.68 -6.83 -0.15
C ALA A 63 -11.21 -7.01 -0.07
N ILE A 64 -11.93 -6.60 -1.11
CA ILE A 64 -13.39 -6.76 -1.21
C ILE A 64 -13.76 -8.22 -1.53
N PRO A 65 -14.97 -8.69 -1.13
CA PRO A 65 -15.40 -10.07 -1.32
C PRO A 65 -15.88 -10.35 -2.76
N THR A 66 -15.06 -10.05 -3.76
CA THR A 66 -15.24 -10.51 -5.14
C THR A 66 -15.06 -12.02 -5.22
N ARG A 67 -15.67 -12.67 -6.22
CA ARG A 67 -15.59 -14.13 -6.32
C ARG A 67 -14.16 -14.63 -6.44
N ASP A 68 -13.25 -13.94 -7.13
CA ASP A 68 -11.84 -14.32 -7.15
C ASP A 68 -11.21 -14.36 -5.74
N ASN A 69 -11.54 -13.37 -4.89
CA ASN A 69 -11.06 -13.30 -3.51
C ASN A 69 -11.74 -14.33 -2.60
N LEU A 70 -13.01 -14.65 -2.84
CA LEU A 70 -13.70 -15.72 -2.13
C LEU A 70 -13.11 -17.09 -2.51
N CYS A 71 -12.80 -17.33 -3.78
CA CYS A 71 -12.16 -18.57 -4.24
C CYS A 71 -10.77 -18.75 -3.61
N LYS A 72 -9.97 -17.69 -3.46
CA LYS A 72 -8.69 -17.74 -2.71
C LYS A 72 -8.86 -18.16 -1.24
N ARG A 73 -10.07 -18.03 -0.69
CA ARG A 73 -10.45 -18.44 0.68
C ARG A 73 -11.21 -19.78 0.70
N ASN A 74 -11.08 -20.60 -0.35
CA ASN A 74 -11.74 -21.90 -0.49
C ASN A 74 -13.28 -21.84 -0.49
N TRP A 75 -13.88 -20.75 -0.97
CA TRP A 75 -15.32 -20.72 -1.21
C TRP A 75 -15.69 -21.62 -2.41
N PRO A 76 -16.68 -22.53 -2.29
CA PRO A 76 -16.98 -23.55 -3.30
C PRO A 76 -17.84 -23.06 -4.48
N GLY A 77 -18.16 -21.76 -4.54
CA GLY A 77 -19.05 -21.23 -5.57
C GLY A 77 -18.36 -20.94 -6.90
N ASN A 78 -19.15 -20.48 -7.87
CA ASN A 78 -18.67 -20.20 -9.22
C ASN A 78 -17.84 -18.90 -9.25
N PRO A 79 -16.61 -18.90 -9.80
CA PRO A 79 -15.76 -17.71 -9.92
C PRO A 79 -16.19 -16.69 -10.98
N THR A 80 -17.16 -17.02 -11.84
CA THR A 80 -17.58 -16.12 -12.94
C THR A 80 -18.45 -14.97 -12.45
N CYS A 81 -18.54 -13.88 -13.18
CA CYS A 81 -19.36 -12.71 -12.89
C CYS A 81 -20.83 -12.99 -13.21
N SER A 82 -21.73 -12.50 -12.38
CA SER A 82 -23.17 -12.61 -12.64
C SER A 82 -23.65 -11.87 -13.89
N PHE A 83 -22.93 -10.83 -14.32
CA PHE A 83 -23.39 -9.94 -15.39
C PHE A 83 -22.96 -10.42 -16.78
N CYS A 84 -21.68 -10.79 -16.94
CA CYS A 84 -21.14 -11.15 -18.26
C CYS A 84 -20.47 -12.54 -18.31
N HIS A 85 -20.56 -13.32 -17.24
CA HIS A 85 -20.02 -14.68 -17.13
C HIS A 85 -18.49 -14.85 -17.30
N ASN A 86 -17.72 -13.76 -17.40
CA ASN A 86 -16.25 -13.77 -17.31
C ASN A 86 -15.77 -13.91 -15.85
N ILE A 87 -14.49 -14.15 -15.58
CA ILE A 87 -13.99 -14.23 -14.18
C ILE A 87 -14.24 -12.91 -13.45
N GLU A 88 -14.86 -12.97 -12.27
CA GLU A 88 -15.14 -11.78 -11.46
C GLU A 88 -13.94 -11.40 -10.60
N THR A 89 -13.28 -10.31 -10.98
CA THR A 89 -12.27 -9.62 -10.18
C THR A 89 -12.78 -8.23 -9.75
N ALA A 90 -12.08 -7.58 -8.83
CA ALA A 90 -12.37 -6.19 -8.46
C ALA A 90 -12.37 -5.25 -9.68
N ASP A 91 -11.34 -5.31 -10.53
CA ASP A 91 -11.24 -4.45 -11.71
C ASP A 91 -12.34 -4.77 -12.73
N HIS A 92 -12.62 -6.06 -12.94
CA HIS A 92 -13.70 -6.48 -13.82
C HIS A 92 -15.04 -5.95 -13.34
N LEU A 93 -15.39 -6.18 -12.07
CA LEU A 93 -16.71 -5.84 -11.52
C LEU A 93 -16.98 -4.33 -11.52
N PHE A 94 -15.96 -3.49 -11.27
CA PHE A 94 -16.13 -2.05 -11.11
C PHE A 94 -15.78 -1.22 -12.35
N PHE A 95 -14.89 -1.70 -13.22
CA PHE A 95 -14.35 -0.90 -14.32
C PHE A 95 -14.40 -1.57 -15.70
N GLY A 96 -14.51 -2.90 -15.76
CA GLY A 96 -14.40 -3.66 -17.01
C GLY A 96 -15.64 -4.46 -17.42
N CYS A 97 -16.69 -4.48 -16.61
CA CYS A 97 -17.89 -5.26 -16.91
C CYS A 97 -18.74 -4.53 -17.96
N VAL A 98 -18.96 -5.20 -19.10
CA VAL A 98 -19.98 -4.82 -20.08
C VAL A 98 -21.30 -5.45 -19.63
N PHE A 99 -22.16 -4.64 -19.03
CA PHE A 99 -23.50 -5.04 -18.56
C PHE A 99 -24.41 -5.46 -19.71
#